data_AF-A0A7K2NND5-F1
#
_entry.id   AF-A0A7K2NND5-F1
#
_cell.length_a   1.000
_cell.length_b   1.000
_cell.length_c   1.000
_cell.angle_alpha   90.00
_cell.angle_beta   90.00
_cell.angle_gamma   90.00
#
_symmetry.space_group_name_H-M   'P 1'
#
loop_
_entity.id
_entity.type
_entity.pdbx_description
1 polymer ?
#
loop_
_entity_poly.entity_id
_entity_poly.type
_entity_poly.pdbx_seq_one_letter_code
_entity_poly.pdbx_strand_id
1 'polypeptide(L)'
;DWIKAGYIGKSDVGLSPSQADGNFTAGKVGLYTNGSWFAASLDKAGDLPFEVGVFSPPAADGQAYPGPQGATMANPYMIRKGIGDEDGAKQLVEYLVTDAEAVEAQLGSDGV
;
A
#
# COMPACT_ATOMS: atom_id res chain seq x y z
N ASP A 1 -17.75 -15.81 5.75
CA ASP A 1 -17.15 -17.17 5.86
C ASP A 1 -15.83 -17.22 6.61
N TRP A 2 -14.90 -16.27 6.42
CA TRP A 2 -13.57 -16.30 7.04
C TRP A 2 -13.59 -16.28 8.59
N ILE A 3 -14.45 -15.47 9.21
CA ILE A 3 -14.63 -15.46 10.68
C ILE A 3 -15.14 -16.83 11.17
N LYS A 4 -16.06 -17.48 10.44
CA LYS A 4 -16.59 -18.79 10.82
C LYS A 4 -15.55 -19.90 10.63
N ALA A 5 -14.71 -19.78 9.61
CA ALA A 5 -13.61 -20.69 9.33
C ALA A 5 -12.38 -20.48 10.23
N GLY A 6 -12.34 -19.41 11.03
CA GLY A 6 -11.25 -19.10 11.93
C GLY A 6 -10.02 -18.45 11.28
N TYR A 7 -10.13 -18.01 10.01
CA TYR A 7 -9.02 -17.34 9.32
C TYR A 7 -8.77 -15.90 9.81
N ILE A 8 -9.79 -15.26 10.36
CA ILE A 8 -9.68 -13.96 11.03
C ILE A 8 -10.47 -13.99 12.34
N GLY A 9 -9.95 -13.33 13.37
CA GLY A 9 -10.59 -13.20 14.67
C GLY A 9 -11.76 -12.23 14.65
N LYS A 10 -12.80 -12.49 15.43
CA LYS A 10 -13.92 -11.53 15.60
C LYS A 10 -13.47 -10.18 16.17
N SER A 11 -12.42 -10.21 16.99
CA SER A 11 -11.80 -9.03 17.61
C SER A 11 -10.96 -8.22 16.64
N ASP A 12 -10.57 -8.78 15.49
CA ASP A 12 -9.61 -8.14 14.58
C ASP A 12 -10.19 -6.87 13.93
N VAL A 13 -11.52 -6.72 13.92
CA VAL A 13 -12.21 -5.49 13.52
C VAL A 13 -11.83 -4.26 14.36
N GLY A 14 -11.30 -4.48 15.58
CA GLY A 14 -10.87 -3.42 16.49
C GLY A 14 -9.39 -3.05 16.37
N LEU A 15 -8.62 -3.70 15.49
CA LEU A 15 -7.20 -3.40 15.32
C LEU A 15 -6.99 -2.07 14.60
N SER A 16 -6.09 -1.25 15.12
CA SER A 16 -5.55 -0.13 14.34
C SER A 16 -4.64 -0.65 13.23
N PRO A 17 -4.40 0.16 12.17
CA PRO A 17 -3.42 -0.19 11.13
C PRO A 17 -2.04 -0.52 11.71
N SER A 18 -1.55 0.30 12.66
CA SER A 18 -0.26 0.07 13.32
C SER A 18 -0.20 -1.24 14.13
N GLN A 19 -1.32 -1.66 14.74
CA GLN A 19 -1.38 -2.94 15.45
C GLN A 19 -1.36 -4.11 14.46
N ALA A 20 -2.02 -3.99 13.32
CA ALA A 20 -2.01 -5.01 12.27
C ALA A 20 -0.60 -5.17 11.65
N ASP A 21 0.06 -4.07 11.30
CA ASP A 21 1.45 -4.04 10.82
C ASP A 21 2.41 -4.68 11.85
N GLY A 22 2.27 -4.33 13.13
CA GLY A 22 3.07 -4.87 14.23
C GLY A 22 2.83 -6.38 14.45
N ASN A 23 1.61 -6.86 14.27
CA ASN A 23 1.30 -8.28 14.37
C ASN A 23 1.93 -9.08 13.23
N PHE A 24 1.93 -8.54 12.00
CA PHE A 24 2.59 -9.18 10.88
C PHE A 24 4.11 -9.24 11.09
N THR A 25 4.76 -8.10 11.34
CA THR A 25 6.22 -8.03 11.55
C THR A 25 6.71 -8.86 12.74
N ALA A 26 5.88 -9.04 13.78
CA ALA A 26 6.17 -9.95 14.89
C ALA A 26 5.86 -11.44 14.61
N GLY A 27 5.50 -11.81 13.38
CA GLY A 27 5.28 -13.19 12.95
C GLY A 27 3.99 -13.83 13.48
N LYS A 28 3.01 -13.03 13.92
CA LYS A 28 1.74 -13.54 14.48
C LYS A 28 0.70 -13.86 13.41
N VAL A 29 0.92 -13.44 12.17
CA VAL A 29 -0.01 -13.59 11.06
C VAL A 29 0.75 -14.10 9.84
N GLY A 30 0.27 -15.18 9.23
CA GLY A 30 0.92 -15.77 8.04
C GLY A 30 0.54 -15.12 6.71
N LEU A 31 -0.59 -14.41 6.65
CA LEU A 31 -1.04 -13.68 5.46
C LEU A 31 -1.55 -12.29 5.85
N TYR A 32 -1.06 -11.25 5.20
CA TYR A 32 -1.47 -9.89 5.46
C TYR A 32 -1.81 -9.15 4.16
N THR A 33 -3.10 -8.87 3.97
CA THR A 33 -3.58 -8.12 2.81
C THR A 33 -3.42 -6.63 3.07
N ASN A 34 -2.45 -6.01 2.41
CA ASN A 34 -2.17 -4.59 2.53
C ASN A 34 -1.74 -4.02 1.17
N GLY A 35 -1.61 -2.69 1.07
CA GLY A 35 -1.09 -2.03 -0.13
C GLY A 35 0.43 -2.13 -0.24
N SER A 36 0.95 -1.79 -1.43
CA SER A 36 2.39 -1.81 -1.72
C SER A 36 3.21 -0.89 -0.82
N TRP A 37 2.61 0.17 -0.28
CA TRP A 37 3.24 1.09 0.69
C TRP A 37 3.76 0.36 1.94
N PHE A 38 3.26 -0.84 2.25
CA PHE A 38 3.76 -1.61 3.39
C PHE A 38 5.20 -2.13 3.19
N ALA A 39 5.69 -2.21 1.95
CA ALA A 39 7.09 -2.56 1.66
C ALA A 39 8.08 -1.62 2.38
N ALA A 40 7.73 -0.33 2.45
CA ALA A 40 8.47 0.66 3.23
C ALA A 40 8.59 0.33 4.72
N SER A 41 7.48 -0.11 5.31
CA SER A 41 7.42 -0.47 6.73
C SER A 41 8.25 -1.72 7.00
N LEU A 42 8.31 -2.65 6.04
CA LEU A 42 9.15 -3.85 6.13
C LEU A 42 10.64 -3.51 6.06
N ASP A 43 11.04 -2.65 5.13
CA ASP A 43 12.44 -2.17 5.03
C ASP A 43 12.88 -1.49 6.33
N LYS A 44 12.04 -0.59 6.87
CA LYS A 44 12.30 0.09 8.15
C LYS A 44 12.32 -0.84 9.36
N ALA A 45 11.62 -1.99 9.30
CA ALA A 45 11.61 -2.96 10.39
C ALA A 45 12.93 -3.75 10.49
N GLY A 46 13.75 -3.74 9.44
CA GLY A 46 15.03 -4.45 9.39
C GLY A 46 14.86 -5.97 9.31
N ASP A 47 15.75 -6.71 9.96
CA ASP A 47 15.76 -8.18 9.90
C ASP A 47 14.53 -8.77 10.58
N LEU A 48 13.66 -9.37 9.78
CA LEU A 48 12.48 -10.10 10.25
C LEU A 48 12.84 -11.57 10.54
N PRO A 49 12.12 -12.22 11.47
CA PRO A 49 12.34 -13.63 11.78
C PRO A 49 11.86 -14.60 10.68
N PHE A 50 11.39 -14.07 9.55
CA PHE A 50 10.85 -14.81 8.41
C PHE A 50 11.05 -14.01 7.11
N GLU A 51 11.01 -14.71 5.98
CA GLU A 51 11.00 -14.07 4.66
C GLU A 51 9.59 -13.58 4.29
N VAL A 52 9.52 -12.44 3.61
CA VAL A 52 8.25 -11.88 3.13
C VAL A 52 8.15 -12.02 1.62
N GLY A 53 7.07 -12.66 1.16
CA GLY A 53 6.71 -12.76 -0.25
C GLY A 53 5.41 -12.01 -0.56
N VAL A 54 5.27 -11.53 -1.79
CA VAL A 54 4.05 -10.89 -2.31
C VAL A 54 3.47 -11.74 -3.43
N PHE A 55 2.16 -11.96 -3.40
CA PHE A 55 1.45 -12.66 -4.45
C PHE A 55 0.08 -12.01 -4.70
N SER A 56 -0.42 -12.14 -5.92
CA SER A 56 -1.74 -11.61 -6.26
C SER A 56 -2.86 -12.35 -5.54
N PRO A 57 -3.95 -11.67 -5.16
CA PRO A 57 -5.09 -12.33 -4.54
C PRO A 57 -5.64 -13.45 -5.44
N PRO A 58 -6.11 -14.56 -4.84
CA PRO A 58 -6.66 -15.67 -5.61
C PRO A 58 -7.88 -15.19 -6.43
N ALA A 59 -7.95 -15.63 -7.69
CA ALA A 59 -9.12 -15.38 -8.51
C ALA A 59 -10.28 -16.27 -8.07
N ALA A 60 -11.51 -15.73 -8.14
CA ALA A 60 -12.71 -16.55 -7.99
C ALA A 60 -12.72 -17.65 -9.07
N ASP A 61 -13.22 -18.83 -8.70
CA ASP A 61 -13.40 -19.98 -9.59
C ASP A 61 -12.13 -20.51 -10.29
N GLY A 62 -10.95 -20.19 -9.76
CA GLY A 62 -9.68 -20.77 -10.22
C GLY A 62 -9.26 -20.33 -11.62
N GLN A 63 -9.58 -19.09 -12.00
CA GLN A 63 -9.15 -18.53 -13.29
C GLN A 63 -7.61 -18.63 -13.45
N ALA A 64 -7.16 -18.80 -14.70
CA ALA A 64 -5.74 -18.98 -15.02
C ALA A 64 -4.88 -17.70 -14.89
N TYR A 65 -5.51 -16.56 -14.62
CA TYR A 65 -4.84 -15.28 -14.40
C TYR A 65 -5.13 -14.77 -12.98
N PRO A 66 -4.21 -13.99 -12.38
CA PRO A 66 -4.38 -13.46 -11.03
C PRO A 66 -5.63 -12.57 -10.92
N GLY A 67 -6.25 -12.56 -9.73
CA GLY A 67 -7.34 -11.64 -9.45
C GLY A 67 -6.91 -10.18 -9.60
N PRO A 68 -7.85 -9.27 -9.92
CA PRO A 68 -7.52 -7.85 -10.05
C PRO A 68 -6.96 -7.33 -8.73
N GLN A 69 -5.84 -6.61 -8.79
CA GLN A 69 -5.34 -5.86 -7.66
C GLN A 69 -6.19 -4.60 -7.52
N GLY A 70 -6.75 -4.39 -6.32
CA GLY A 70 -7.51 -3.19 -6.00
C GLY A 70 -6.59 -2.00 -5.82
N ALA A 71 -6.08 -1.44 -6.91
CA ALA A 71 -5.37 -0.16 -6.90
C ALA A 71 -6.28 0.89 -7.52
N THR A 72 -6.82 1.77 -6.69
CA THR A 72 -7.17 3.12 -7.17
C THR A 72 -5.86 3.88 -7.39
N MET A 73 -5.84 4.90 -8.26
CA MET A 73 -4.70 5.82 -8.31
C MET A 73 -4.40 6.30 -6.89
N ALA A 74 -3.27 5.87 -6.33
CA ALA A 74 -2.84 6.30 -5.01
C ALA A 74 -2.39 7.76 -5.16
N ASN A 75 -2.99 8.65 -4.37
CA ASN A 75 -2.59 10.05 -4.22
C ASN A 75 -2.55 10.88 -5.52
N PRO A 76 -3.69 11.10 -6.22
CA PRO A 76 -3.71 12.00 -7.36
C PRO A 76 -3.42 13.45 -6.91
N TYR A 77 -2.54 14.15 -7.63
CA TYR A 77 -2.44 15.59 -7.52
C TYR A 77 -3.68 16.26 -8.12
N MET A 78 -4.33 17.11 -7.33
CA MET A 78 -5.55 17.81 -7.73
C MET A 78 -5.30 19.32 -7.77
N ILE A 79 -5.55 19.96 -8.92
CA ILE A 79 -5.45 21.42 -9.06
C ILE A 79 -6.83 22.03 -8.81
N ARG A 80 -6.91 22.95 -7.85
CA ARG A 80 -8.16 23.68 -7.57
C ARG A 80 -8.51 24.60 -8.73
N LYS A 81 -9.69 24.46 -9.30
CA LYS A 81 -10.22 25.38 -10.32
C LYS A 81 -10.29 26.82 -9.79
N GLY A 82 -9.84 27.79 -10.59
CA GLY A 82 -9.82 29.21 -10.22
C GLY A 82 -8.79 29.54 -9.15
N ILE A 83 -7.69 28.80 -9.10
CA ILE A 83 -6.49 29.20 -8.38
C ILE A 83 -5.84 30.40 -9.07
N GLY A 84 -5.13 31.25 -8.32
CA GLY A 84 -4.56 32.50 -8.86
C GLY A 84 -3.48 32.29 -9.92
N ASP A 85 -2.83 31.13 -9.91
CA ASP A 85 -1.82 30.72 -10.89
C ASP A 85 -2.06 29.24 -11.26
N GLU A 86 -2.92 29.01 -12.24
CA GLU A 86 -3.26 27.65 -12.70
C GLU A 86 -2.12 27.03 -13.51
N ASP A 87 -1.35 27.84 -14.24
CA ASP A 87 -0.27 27.36 -15.10
C ASP A 87 0.95 26.97 -14.26
N GLY A 88 1.30 27.75 -13.24
CA GLY A 88 2.32 27.37 -12.26
C GLY A 88 1.94 26.09 -11.49
N ALA A 89 0.67 25.93 -11.12
CA ALA A 89 0.19 24.69 -10.50
C ALA A 89 0.32 23.47 -11.43
N LYS A 90 0.05 23.62 -12.74
CA LYS A 90 0.25 22.56 -13.73
C LYS A 90 1.73 22.21 -13.90
N GLN A 91 2.61 23.22 -14.00
CA GLN A 91 4.05 23.00 -14.11
C GLN A 91 4.62 22.27 -12.88
N LEU A 92 4.12 22.59 -11.68
CA LEU A 92 4.51 21.87 -10.47
C LEU A 92 4.08 20.39 -10.54
N VAL A 93 2.83 20.12 -10.92
CA VAL A 93 2.35 18.73 -11.04
C VAL A 93 3.15 17.98 -12.10
N GLU A 94 3.45 18.60 -13.24
CA GLU A 94 4.28 18.02 -14.29
C GLU A 94 5.68 17.68 -13.77
N TYR A 95 6.34 18.60 -13.07
CA TYR A 95 7.63 18.35 -12.42
C TYR A 95 7.55 17.16 -11.46
N LEU A 96 6.58 17.14 -10.54
CA LEU A 96 6.43 16.09 -9.52
C LEU A 96 6.15 14.69 -10.10
N VAL A 97 5.71 14.58 -11.36
CA VAL A 97 5.39 13.29 -12.01
C VAL A 97 6.29 12.92 -13.18
N THR A 98 7.20 13.80 -13.62
CA THR A 98 8.08 13.55 -14.77
C THR A 98 9.57 13.70 -14.45
N ASP A 99 9.93 14.49 -13.44
CA ASP A 99 11.31 14.62 -13.01
C ASP A 99 11.72 13.44 -12.14
N ALA A 100 12.81 12.76 -12.52
CA ALA A 100 13.22 11.52 -11.86
C ALA A 100 13.64 11.74 -10.41
N GLU A 101 14.36 12.82 -10.11
CA GLU A 101 14.80 13.14 -8.75
C GLU A 101 13.61 13.51 -7.85
N ALA A 102 12.65 14.28 -8.39
CA ALA A 102 11.42 14.61 -7.67
C ALA A 102 10.58 13.36 -7.35
N VAL A 103 10.44 12.45 -8.33
CA VAL A 103 9.74 11.19 -8.14
C VAL A 103 10.44 10.31 -7.11
N GLU A 104 11.77 10.19 -7.18
CA GLU A 104 12.56 9.40 -6.22
C GLU A 104 12.48 9.98 -4.80
N ALA A 105 12.54 11.32 -4.65
CA ALA A 105 12.36 11.98 -3.36
C ALA A 105 10.95 11.76 -2.76
N GLN A 106 9.91 11.76 -3.61
CA GLN A 106 8.55 11.45 -3.18
C GLN A 106 8.40 9.98 -2.79
N LEU A 107 8.99 9.05 -3.54
CA LEU A 107 9.00 7.63 -3.20
C LEU A 107 9.65 7.38 -1.83
N GLY A 108 10.79 8.03 -1.55
CA GLY A 108 11.43 7.94 -0.24
C GLY A 108 10.57 8.47 0.92
N SER A 109 9.71 9.46 0.65
CA SER A 109 8.73 9.98 1.63
C SER A 109 7.57 9.01 1.85
N ASP A 110 7.12 8.33 0.78
CA ASP A 110 6.18 7.21 0.84
C ASP A 110 6.83 5.93 1.41
N GLY A 111 8.14 5.99 1.63
CA GLY A 111 8.97 5.01 2.31
C GLY A 111 9.54 3.91 1.40
N VAL A 112 9.44 4.08 0.08
CA VAL A 112 10.03 3.21 -0.95
C VAL A 112 11.39 3.74 -1.37
#